data_AF-A0A920AQ78-F1
#
_entry.id   AF-A0A920AQ78-F1
#
_cell.length_a   1.000
_cell.length_b   1.000
_cell.length_c   1.000
_cell.angle_alpha   90.00
_cell.angle_beta   90.00
_cell.angle_gamma   90.00
#
_symmetry.space_group_name_H-M   'P 1'
#
loop_
_entity.id
_entity.type
_entity.pdbx_description
1 polymer ?
#
loop_
_entity_poly.entity_id
_entity_poly.type
_entity_poly.pdbx_seq_one_letter_code
_entity_poly.pdbx_strand_id
1 'polypeptide(L)'
;MQSALSGFSFRSVGPAFMSGRIADIAIDPTNENVWYVAVGSGGTWKTTNAGTTWTPLTDDESFYSTGCITLDPNNSSVVWLGTGEMLVVVMLESGMGFIAVQMVDLRGKIWV
;
A
#
# COMPACT_ATOMS: atom_id res chain seq x y z
N MET A 1 -36.60 4.13 -1.34
CA MET A 1 -36.19 3.63 -2.65
C MET A 1 -34.95 2.77 -2.45
N GLN A 2 -35.08 1.44 -2.48
CA GLN A 2 -33.94 0.53 -2.40
C GLN A 2 -33.01 0.82 -3.58
N SER A 3 -31.75 1.15 -3.31
CA SER A 3 -30.77 1.50 -4.34
C SER A 3 -30.61 0.34 -5.32
N ALA A 4 -30.84 0.60 -6.61
CA ALA A 4 -30.76 -0.36 -7.72
C ALA A 4 -29.36 -1.00 -7.90
N LEU A 5 -28.39 -0.57 -7.10
CA LEU A 5 -27.01 -1.03 -7.08
C LEU A 5 -26.76 -2.16 -6.07
N SER A 6 -27.71 -2.47 -5.19
CA SER A 6 -27.54 -3.47 -4.11
C SER A 6 -27.37 -4.92 -4.57
N GLY A 7 -27.67 -5.22 -5.85
CA GLY A 7 -27.50 -6.55 -6.45
C GLY A 7 -26.22 -6.73 -7.25
N PHE A 8 -25.37 -5.70 -7.37
CA PHE A 8 -24.12 -5.77 -8.13
C PHE A 8 -22.93 -5.99 -7.20
N SER A 9 -22.15 -7.04 -7.46
CA SER A 9 -20.82 -7.18 -6.88
C SER A 9 -19.80 -6.46 -7.76
N PHE A 10 -19.07 -5.52 -7.16
CA PHE A 10 -17.89 -4.97 -7.81
C PHE A 10 -16.85 -6.09 -7.95
N ARG A 11 -16.33 -6.27 -9.16
CA ARG A 11 -15.21 -7.16 -9.43
C ARG A 11 -14.10 -6.36 -10.08
N SER A 12 -12.86 -6.57 -9.62
CA SER A 12 -11.70 -6.03 -10.32
C SER A 12 -11.64 -6.66 -11.71
N VAL A 13 -11.55 -5.81 -12.75
CA VAL A 13 -11.38 -6.25 -14.15
C VAL A 13 -9.90 -6.42 -14.50
N GLY A 14 -9.00 -6.15 -13.55
CA GLY A 14 -7.55 -6.16 -13.76
C GLY A 14 -7.09 -4.94 -14.59
N PRO A 15 -5.83 -4.51 -14.46
CA PRO A 15 -5.32 -3.41 -15.25
C PRO A 15 -5.03 -3.89 -16.68
N ALA A 16 -5.82 -3.44 -17.65
CA ALA A 16 -5.53 -3.72 -19.06
C ALA A 16 -4.30 -2.93 -19.57
N PHE A 17 -4.02 -1.74 -19.01
CA PHE A 17 -2.85 -0.89 -19.32
C PHE A 17 -2.66 0.26 -18.29
N MET A 18 -2.72 -0.01 -16.98
CA MET A 18 -2.37 1.00 -15.96
C MET A 18 -1.06 0.62 -15.31
N SER A 19 0.05 1.12 -15.86
CA SER A 19 1.36 1.07 -15.21
C SER A 19 1.27 1.89 -13.91
N GLY A 20 1.15 1.19 -12.78
CA GLY A 20 1.33 1.78 -11.47
C GLY A 20 2.83 1.84 -11.15
N ARG A 21 3.30 2.95 -10.56
CA ARG A 21 4.67 3.03 -10.06
C ARG A 21 4.75 2.34 -8.72
N ILE A 22 5.53 1.26 -8.65
CA ILE A 22 5.96 0.70 -7.38
C ILE A 22 7.02 1.64 -6.82
N ALA A 23 6.71 2.28 -5.70
CA ALA A 23 7.63 3.19 -5.02
C ALA A 23 8.63 2.41 -4.17
N ASP A 24 8.15 1.35 -3.49
CA ASP A 24 8.96 0.57 -2.56
C ASP A 24 8.36 -0.82 -2.32
N ILE A 25 9.19 -1.77 -1.89
CA ILE A 25 8.81 -3.15 -1.59
C ILE A 25 9.50 -3.63 -0.30
N ALA A 26 8.71 -4.23 0.60
CA ALA A 26 9.22 -4.88 1.80
C ALA A 26 8.83 -6.36 1.81
N ILE A 27 9.81 -7.23 2.05
CA ILE A 27 9.63 -8.67 2.15
C ILE A 27 9.76 -9.07 3.62
N ASP A 28 8.84 -9.90 4.11
CA ASP A 28 8.90 -10.41 5.47
C ASP A 28 10.18 -11.25 5.68
N PRO A 29 11.06 -10.88 6.64
CA PRO A 29 12.31 -11.61 6.88
C PRO A 29 12.09 -13.02 7.43
N THR A 30 10.90 -13.30 7.97
CA THR A 30 10.52 -14.61 8.53
C THR A 30 9.79 -15.49 7.51
N ASN A 31 9.23 -14.91 6.45
CA ASN A 31 8.49 -15.64 5.42
C ASN A 31 8.60 -14.96 4.05
N GLU A 32 9.46 -15.50 3.20
CA GLU A 32 9.70 -15.00 1.84
C GLU A 32 8.49 -15.05 0.91
N ASN A 33 7.36 -15.63 1.30
CA ASN A 33 6.12 -15.60 0.51
C ASN A 33 5.27 -14.35 0.78
N VAL A 34 5.59 -13.59 1.83
CA VAL A 34 4.80 -12.45 2.29
C VAL A 34 5.49 -11.15 1.94
N TRP A 35 4.93 -10.42 0.97
CA TRP A 35 5.49 -9.13 0.53
C TRP A 35 4.46 -8.02 0.69
N TYR A 36 4.97 -6.82 0.85
CA TYR A 36 4.22 -5.58 0.90
C TYR A 36 4.78 -4.62 -0.12
N VAL A 37 3.89 -3.96 -0.85
CA VAL A 37 4.24 -3.08 -1.96
C VAL A 37 3.57 -1.74 -1.77
N ALA A 38 4.39 -0.68 -1.81
CA ALA A 38 3.93 0.70 -1.83
C ALA A 38 3.74 1.16 -3.26
N VAL A 39 2.54 1.64 -3.58
CA VAL A 39 2.20 2.17 -4.90
C VAL A 39 2.02 3.67 -4.78
N GLY A 40 2.75 4.43 -5.60
CA GLY A 40 2.68 5.90 -5.58
C GLY A 40 1.29 6.44 -5.93
N SER A 41 0.50 5.68 -6.69
CA SER A 41 -0.87 6.06 -7.06
C SER A 41 -1.78 4.83 -7.01
N GLY A 42 -2.03 4.32 -5.81
CA GLY A 42 -2.79 3.08 -5.62
C GLY A 42 -2.66 2.42 -4.25
N GLY A 43 -2.15 3.14 -3.24
CA GLY A 43 -2.06 2.67 -1.86
C GLY A 43 -1.05 1.56 -1.63
N THR A 44 -1.33 0.71 -0.64
CA THR A 44 -0.46 -0.40 -0.24
C THR A 44 -1.12 -1.75 -0.51
N TRP A 45 -0.33 -2.68 -1.05
CA TRP A 45 -0.77 -4.02 -1.40
C TRP A 45 0.05 -5.07 -0.67
N LYS A 46 -0.60 -6.18 -0.34
CA LYS A 46 0.02 -7.35 0.31
C LYS A 46 -0.15 -8.60 -0.54
N THR A 47 0.88 -9.42 -0.58
CA THR A 47 0.79 -10.80 -1.07
C THR A 47 1.20 -11.78 0.03
N THR A 48 0.68 -12.99 -0.02
CA THR A 48 1.07 -14.12 0.86
C THR A 48 1.48 -15.36 0.06
N ASN A 49 1.65 -15.19 -1.26
CA ASN A 49 1.99 -16.26 -2.20
C ASN A 49 2.99 -15.76 -3.26
N ALA A 50 4.01 -15.04 -2.78
CA ALA A 50 5.14 -14.57 -3.59
C ALA A 50 4.74 -13.77 -4.84
N GLY A 51 3.69 -12.94 -4.72
CA GLY A 51 3.24 -12.05 -5.78
C GLY A 51 2.22 -12.63 -6.77
N THR A 52 1.70 -13.84 -6.51
CA THR A 52 0.69 -14.46 -7.38
C THR A 52 -0.67 -13.76 -7.24
N THR A 53 -1.07 -13.42 -6.02
CA THR A 53 -2.30 -12.65 -5.74
C THR A 53 -2.01 -11.53 -4.75
N TRP A 54 -2.78 -10.45 -4.88
CA TRP A 54 -2.59 -9.23 -4.10
C TRP A 54 -3.89 -8.80 -3.41
N THR A 55 -3.76 -8.39 -2.16
CA THR A 55 -4.85 -7.86 -1.34
C THR A 55 -4.55 -6.39 -1.03
N PRO A 56 -5.46 -5.45 -1.32
CA PRO A 56 -5.27 -4.05 -0.93
C PRO A 56 -5.39 -3.91 0.60
N LEU A 57 -4.53 -3.08 1.19
CA LEU A 57 -4.52 -2.81 2.64
C LEU A 57 -5.05 -1.43 3.02
N THR A 58 -5.16 -0.51 2.05
CA THR A 58 -5.43 0.91 2.31
C THR A 58 -6.59 1.44 1.47
N ASP A 59 -7.48 0.57 0.98
CA ASP A 59 -8.64 0.98 0.16
C ASP A 59 -9.66 1.81 0.97
N ASP A 60 -9.75 1.57 2.29
CA ASP A 60 -10.65 2.28 3.19
C ASP A 60 -10.02 3.53 3.83
N GLU A 61 -8.80 3.89 3.42
CA GLU A 61 -8.02 4.96 4.02
C GLU A 61 -8.15 6.29 3.27
N SER A 62 -7.92 7.38 3.98
CA SER A 62 -8.04 8.75 3.42
C SER A 62 -6.89 9.14 2.49
N PHE A 63 -5.82 8.34 2.40
CA PHE A 63 -4.67 8.58 1.55
C PHE A 63 -4.64 7.60 0.38
N TYR A 64 -4.23 8.08 -0.79
CA TYR A 64 -4.16 7.29 -2.01
C TYR A 64 -2.74 6.89 -2.41
N SER A 65 -1.74 7.63 -1.93
CA SER A 65 -0.34 7.44 -2.29
C SER A 65 0.47 6.90 -1.12
N THR A 66 1.19 5.81 -1.36
CA THR A 66 2.23 5.32 -0.46
C THR A 66 3.59 5.44 -1.13
N GLY A 67 4.50 6.19 -0.51
CA GLY A 67 5.83 6.47 -1.04
C GLY A 67 6.92 5.54 -0.51
N CYS A 68 6.79 5.03 0.71
CA CYS A 68 7.73 4.09 1.30
C CYS A 68 7.04 3.09 2.24
N ILE A 69 7.66 1.93 2.41
CA ILE A 69 7.17 0.86 3.26
C ILE A 69 8.32 0.15 3.97
N THR A 70 8.23 0.00 5.29
CA THR A 70 9.21 -0.80 6.04
C THR A 70 8.52 -1.68 7.07
N LEU A 71 9.14 -2.83 7.35
CA LEU A 71 8.70 -3.74 8.40
C LEU A 71 9.46 -3.43 9.69
N ASP A 72 8.83 -3.68 10.83
CA ASP A 72 9.53 -3.69 12.11
C ASP A 72 10.47 -4.91 12.16
N PRO A 73 11.79 -4.72 12.40
CA PRO A 73 12.76 -5.82 12.42
C PRO A 73 12.54 -6.81 13.57
N ASN A 74 11.84 -6.40 14.64
CA ASN A 74 11.55 -7.24 15.80
C ASN A 74 10.15 -7.87 15.75
N ASN A 75 9.27 -7.31 14.92
CA ASN A 75 7.91 -7.80 14.76
C ASN A 75 7.44 -7.63 13.32
N SER A 76 7.59 -8.68 12.52
CA SER A 76 7.09 -8.71 11.13
C SER A 76 5.58 -8.47 11.02
N SER A 77 4.84 -8.43 12.15
CA SER A 77 3.44 -8.07 12.16
C SER A 77 3.13 -6.57 12.06
N VAL A 78 4.15 -5.73 12.20
CA VAL A 78 4.02 -4.27 12.15
C VAL A 78 4.66 -3.76 10.87
N VAL A 79 3.87 -3.07 10.07
CA VAL A 79 4.28 -2.41 8.84
C VAL A 79 4.16 -0.91 9.01
N TRP A 80 5.19 -0.17 8.62
CA TRP A 80 5.22 1.27 8.64
C TRP A 80 5.06 1.79 7.22
N LEU A 81 4.10 2.69 7.02
CA LEU A 81 3.84 3.33 5.73
C LEU A 81 4.21 4.81 5.81
N GLY A 82 4.99 5.30 4.86
CA GLY A 82 5.11 6.73 4.60
C GLY A 82 4.12 7.14 3.53
N THR A 83 3.14 7.97 3.90
CA THR A 83 2.13 8.44 2.96
C THR A 83 2.62 9.64 2.16
N GLY A 84 2.13 9.80 0.93
CA GLY A 84 2.55 10.86 -0.01
C GLY A 84 3.50 10.39 -1.12
N GLU A 85 3.53 11.11 -2.26
CA GLU A 85 4.38 10.79 -3.41
C GLU A 85 5.71 11.55 -3.35
N MET A 86 6.82 10.83 -3.31
CA MET A 86 8.14 11.37 -3.65
C MET A 86 8.34 11.23 -5.17
N LEU A 87 8.02 12.26 -5.95
CA LEU A 87 8.50 12.37 -7.32
C LEU A 87 10.00 12.69 -7.26
N VAL A 88 10.84 11.80 -7.79
CA VAL A 88 12.31 11.92 -7.86
C VAL A 88 12.80 13.24 -8.52
N VAL A 89 11.91 14.01 -9.16
CA VAL A 89 12.24 15.32 -9.76
C VAL A 89 12.44 16.46 -8.75
N VAL A 90 12.05 16.33 -7.48
CA VAL A 90 12.10 17.48 -6.52
C VAL A 90 13.21 17.39 -5.47
N MET A 91 14.16 16.44 -5.58
CA MET A 91 15.30 16.36 -4.63
C MET A 91 16.30 17.54 -4.71
N LEU A 92 16.05 18.56 -5.52
CA LEU A 92 16.85 19.80 -5.53
C LEU A 92 16.16 20.99 -4.86
N GLU A 93 14.85 20.95 -4.57
CA GLU A 93 14.17 22.06 -3.91
C GLU A 93 13.51 21.64 -2.60
N SER A 94 14.23 21.95 -1.52
CA SER A 94 13.68 22.33 -0.20
C SER A 94 12.63 21.40 0.42
N GLY A 95 13.10 20.50 1.30
CA GLY A 95 12.46 20.30 2.61
C GLY A 95 11.01 19.78 2.65
N MET A 96 10.52 19.11 1.61
CA MET A 96 9.22 18.43 1.68
C MET A 96 9.38 17.13 2.49
N GLY A 97 9.18 17.27 3.79
CA GLY A 97 9.22 16.19 4.76
C GLY A 97 8.12 15.16 4.53
N PHE A 98 8.45 13.91 4.88
CA PHE A 98 7.53 12.79 5.00
C PHE A 98 6.18 13.23 5.60
N ILE A 99 5.09 13.05 4.86
CA ILE A 99 3.76 13.39 5.36
C ILE A 99 3.20 12.09 5.98
N ALA A 100 3.20 12.05 7.31
CA ALA A 100 2.67 10.97 8.15
C ALA A 100 3.33 9.58 7.98
N VAL A 101 3.77 9.03 9.12
CA VAL A 101 4.12 7.62 9.27
C VAL A 101 2.91 6.93 9.88
N GLN A 102 2.30 6.01 9.15
CA GLN A 102 1.10 5.31 9.59
C GLN A 102 1.40 3.83 9.82
N MET A 103 1.07 3.33 11.01
CA MET A 103 1.27 1.93 11.40
C MET A 103 0.15 1.07 10.86
N VAL A 104 0.48 -0.01 10.17
CA VAL A 104 -0.46 -1.00 9.63
C VAL A 104 -0.10 -2.38 10.16
N ASP A 105 -1.06 -3.03 10.83
CA ASP A 105 -1.00 -4.46 11.18
C ASP A 105 -1.12 -5.32 9.90
N LEU A 106 -0.52 -6.52 9.88
CA LEU A 106 -0.76 -7.61 8.93
C LEU A 106 -2.22 -7.85 8.53
N ARG A 107 -3.17 -7.47 9.39
CA ARG A 107 -4.62 -7.58 9.19
C ARG A 107 -5.23 -6.38 8.45
N GLY A 108 -4.41 -5.42 8.01
CA GLY A 108 -4.86 -4.17 7.38
C GLY A 108 -5.43 -3.17 8.37
N LYS A 109 -5.25 -3.38 9.68
CA LYS A 109 -5.77 -2.46 10.69
C LYS A 109 -4.73 -1.38 10.98
N ILE A 110 -5.11 -0.16 10.64
CA ILE A 110 -4.29 1.02 10.86
C ILE A 110 -4.54 1.61 12.25
N TRP A 111 -3.48 1.99 12.95
CA TRP A 111 -3.57 2.74 14.21
C TRP A 111 -2.91 4.11 14.03
N VAL A 112 -3.66 5.17 14.31
CA VAL A 112 -3.20 6.57 14.30
C VAL A 112 -2.50 6.91 15.61
#